data_AF-A0A829YQL7-F1
#
_entry.id   AF-A0A829YQL7-F1
#
_cell.length_a   1.000
_cell.length_b   1.000
_cell.length_c   1.000
_cell.angle_alpha   90.00
_cell.angle_beta   90.00
_cell.angle_gamma   90.00
#
_symmetry.space_group_name_H-M   'P 1'
#
loop_
_entity.id
_entity.type
_entity.pdbx_description
1 polymer ?
#
loop_
_entity_poly.entity_id
_entity_poly.type
_entity_poly.pdbx_seq_one_letter_code
_entity_poly.pdbx_strand_id
1 'polypeptide(L)' 'MRRVAQVLGVSRSQLSQRLKEPGKSRSSYRKPKDDGLLVELRALVDERPTYGYRRVTALLNRARRKAGLANASITNGSIG' A
#
# COMPACT_ATOMS: atom_id res chain seq x y z
N MET A 1 28.02 -11.80 -17.52
CA MET A 1 26.60 -11.49 -17.24
C MET A 1 25.74 -11.16 -18.48
N ARG A 2 26.04 -11.65 -19.69
CA ARG A 2 25.22 -11.39 -20.91
C ARG A 2 24.16 -12.47 -21.17
N ARG A 3 24.53 -13.73 -20.99
CA ARG A 3 23.64 -14.88 -21.23
C ARG A 3 22.46 -14.91 -20.26
N VAL A 4 22.72 -14.58 -18.99
CA VAL A 4 21.67 -14.45 -17.95
C VAL A 4 20.68 -13.34 -18.30
N ALA A 5 21.16 -12.18 -18.76
CA ALA A 5 20.30 -11.07 -19.16
C ALA A 5 19.42 -11.43 -20.39
N GLN A 6 19.98 -12.15 -21.36
CA GLN A 6 19.25 -12.62 -22.54
C GLN A 6 18.18 -13.68 -22.20
N VAL A 7 18.51 -14.64 -21.35
CA VAL A 7 17.56 -15.68 -20.90
C VAL A 7 16.42 -15.07 -20.11
N LEU A 8 16.69 -14.04 -19.29
CA LEU A 8 15.67 -13.36 -18.47
C LEU A 8 14.95 -12.23 -19.21
N GLY A 9 15.33 -11.89 -20.44
CA GLY A 9 14.75 -10.77 -21.20
C GLY A 9 14.98 -9.39 -20.58
N VAL A 10 16.00 -9.24 -19.73
CA VAL A 10 16.32 -7.97 -19.03
C VAL A 10 17.56 -7.31 -19.61
N SER A 11 17.70 -6.00 -19.43
CA SER A 11 18.90 -5.31 -19.88
C SER A 11 20.11 -5.64 -18.99
N ARG A 12 21.31 -5.64 -19.58
CA ARG A 12 22.57 -5.87 -18.85
C ARG A 12 22.80 -4.85 -17.73
N SER A 13 22.38 -3.60 -17.96
CA SER A 13 22.49 -2.51 -16.98
C SER A 13 21.53 -2.67 -15.81
N GLN A 14 20.29 -3.12 -16.06
CA GLN A 14 19.36 -3.44 -14.97
C GLN A 14 19.85 -4.59 -14.11
N LEU A 15 20.41 -5.63 -14.74
CA LEU A 15 20.94 -6.78 -14.02
C LEU A 15 22.17 -6.40 -13.19
N SER A 16 23.08 -5.57 -13.72
CA SER A 16 24.23 -5.07 -12.95
C SER A 16 23.81 -4.13 -11.83
N GLN A 17 22.80 -3.29 -12.04
CA GLN A 17 22.24 -2.42 -11.01
C GLN A 17 21.64 -3.24 -9.86
N ARG A 18 20.79 -4.24 -10.16
CA ARG A 18 20.17 -5.11 -9.14
C ARG A 18 21.17 -5.98 -8.36
N LEU A 19 22.32 -6.29 -8.96
CA LEU A 19 23.41 -7.00 -8.27
C LEU A 19 24.19 -6.09 -7.31
N LYS A 20 24.32 -4.79 -7.65
CA LYS A 20 25.01 -3.80 -6.82
C LYS A 20 24.11 -3.23 -5.72
N GLU A 21 22.83 -3.08 -6.01
CA GLU A 21 21.83 -2.56 -5.10
C GLU A 21 20.85 -3.70 -4.76
N PRO A 22 20.92 -4.30 -3.56
CA PRO A 22 19.85 -5.19 -3.12
C PRO A 22 18.53 -4.39 -3.20
N GLY A 23 17.58 -4.92 -3.97
CA GLY A 23 16.37 -4.20 -4.34
C GLY A 23 15.73 -3.55 -3.12
N LYS A 24 15.55 -2.23 -3.17
CA LYS A 24 14.93 -1.47 -2.09
C LYS A 24 13.58 -2.12 -1.78
N SER A 25 13.43 -2.67 -0.57
CA SER A 25 12.12 -3.15 -0.13
C SER A 25 11.17 -1.97 -0.26
N ARG A 26 9.97 -2.20 -0.81
CA ARG A 26 8.94 -1.16 -0.78
C ARG A 26 8.73 -0.86 0.69
N SER A 27 9.25 0.29 1.14
CA SER A 27 9.02 0.77 2.50
C SER A 27 7.54 0.62 2.78
N SER A 28 7.20 0.05 3.94
CA SER A 28 5.81 0.07 4.40
C SER A 28 5.29 1.49 4.23
N TYR A 29 4.13 1.62 3.58
CA TYR A 29 3.48 2.92 3.46
C TYR A 29 3.12 3.36 4.87
N ARG A 30 3.89 4.30 5.41
CA ARG A 30 3.71 4.83 6.75
C ARG A 30 3.62 6.33 6.63
N LYS A 31 2.41 6.85 6.42
CA LYS A 31 2.18 8.29 6.56
C LYS A 31 1.85 8.57 8.02
N PRO A 32 2.47 9.57 8.66
CA PRO A 32 2.13 9.97 10.03
C PRO A 32 0.65 10.33 10.23
N LYS A 33 -0.05 10.71 9.15
CA LYS A 33 -1.48 10.99 9.15
C LYS A 33 -2.36 9.72 9.18
N ASP A 34 -1.78 8.55 8.96
CA ASP A 34 -2.51 7.28 8.91
C ASP A 34 -2.65 6.63 10.30
N ASP A 35 -1.93 7.08 11.32
CA ASP A 35 -2.01 6.48 12.66
C ASP A 35 -3.42 6.64 13.27
N GLY A 36 -4.06 7.80 13.10
CA GLY A 36 -5.45 8.02 13.49
C GLY A 36 -6.44 7.19 12.66
N LEU A 37 -6.14 7.00 11.37
CA LEU A 37 -6.92 6.16 10.47
C LEU A 37 -6.91 4.69 10.89
N LEU A 38 -5.76 4.19 11.34
CA LEU A 38 -5.59 2.81 11.77
C LEU A 38 -6.41 2.50 13.04
N VAL A 39 -6.55 3.46 13.95
CA VAL A 39 -7.39 3.31 15.15
C VAL A 39 -8.87 3.21 14.78
N GLU A 40 -9.36 4.11 13.92
CA GLU A 40 -10.75 4.07 13.42
C GLU A 40 -11.02 2.76 12.65
N LEU A 41 -10.08 2.32 11.82
CA LEU A 41 -10.20 1.09 11.05
C LEU A 41 -10.17 -0.15 11.94
N ARG A 42 -9.33 -0.18 12.98
CA ARG A 42 -9.29 -1.29 13.94
C ARG A 42 -10.63 -1.46 14.64
N ALA A 43 -11.22 -0.37 15.14
CA ALA A 43 -12.54 -0.41 15.76
C ALA A 43 -13.63 -0.99 14.84
N LEU A 44 -13.62 -0.62 13.55
CA LEU A 44 -14.57 -1.15 12.56
C LEU A 44 -14.35 -2.63 12.24
N VAL A 45 -13.09 -3.08 12.20
CA VAL A 45 -12.74 -4.48 11.93
C VAL A 45 -13.09 -5.35 13.14
N ASP A 46 -12.86 -4.86 14.35
CA ASP A 46 -13.18 -5.56 15.59
C ASP A 46 -14.70 -5.75 15.76
N GLU A 47 -15.52 -4.77 15.34
CA GLU A 47 -16.99 -4.88 15.37
C GLU A 47 -17.54 -5.83 14.28
N ARG A 48 -16.87 -5.93 13.13
CA ARG A 48 -17.38 -6.64 11.94
C ARG A 48 -16.26 -7.39 11.20
N PRO A 49 -15.72 -8.51 11.73
CA PRO A 49 -14.58 -9.22 11.13
C PRO A 49 -14.90 -9.84 9.75
N THR A 50 -16.17 -9.99 9.40
CA THR A 50 -16.64 -10.49 8.09
C THR A 50 -16.62 -9.44 6.98
N TYR A 51 -16.22 -8.20 7.26
CA TYR A 51 -16.24 -7.11 6.29
C TYR A 51 -14.89 -6.99 5.59
N GLY A 52 -14.88 -7.25 4.28
CA GLY A 52 -13.71 -7.02 3.45
C GLY A 52 -13.37 -5.52 3.30
N TYR A 53 -12.13 -5.23 2.88
CA TYR A 53 -11.55 -3.87 2.84
C TYR A 53 -12.44 -2.80 2.18
N ARG A 54 -13.14 -3.13 1.09
CA ARG A 54 -14.04 -2.16 0.41
C ARG A 54 -15.20 -1.72 1.32
N ARG A 55 -15.79 -2.65 2.08
CA ARG A 55 -16.90 -2.34 3.01
C ARG A 55 -16.40 -1.51 4.19
N VAL A 56 -15.24 -1.87 4.74
CA VAL A 56 -14.58 -1.10 5.80
C VAL A 56 -14.26 0.33 5.34
N THR A 57 -13.73 0.49 4.11
CA THR A 57 -13.43 1.83 3.53
C THR A 57 -14.68 2.68 3.42
N ALA A 58 -15.80 2.10 2.98
CA ALA A 58 -17.07 2.81 2.82
C ALA A 58 -17.63 3.29 4.17
N LEU A 59 -17.55 2.43 5.20
CA LEU A 59 -17.96 2.79 6.56
C LEU A 59 -17.07 3.90 7.14
N LEU A 60 -15.75 3.76 6.98
CA LEU A 60 -14.78 4.76 7.42
C LEU A 60 -15.03 6.11 6.75
N ASN A 61 -15.22 6.14 5.42
CA ASN A 61 -15.52 7.38 4.71
C ASN A 61 -16.89 7.96 5.06
N ARG A 62 -17.87 7.13 5.45
CA ARG A 62 -19.15 7.64 5.97
C ARG A 62 -18.99 8.28 7.34
N ALA A 63 -18.24 7.66 8.25
CA ALA A 63 -17.93 8.21 9.57
C ALA A 63 -17.17 9.54 9.45
N ARG A 64 -16.17 9.58 8.58
CA ARG A 64 -15.36 10.78 8.30
C ARG A 64 -16.16 11.92 7.69
N ARG A 65 -17.01 11.64 6.70
CA ARG A 65 -17.92 12.67 6.15
C ARG A 65 -18.84 13.25 7.22
N LYS A 66 -19.35 12.42 8.14
CA LYS A 66 -20.17 12.91 9.26
C LYS A 66 -19.37 13.81 10.20
N ALA A 67 -18.07 13.55 10.36
CA ALA A 67 -17.14 14.37 11.13
C ALA A 67 -16.54 15.56 10.35
N GLY A 68 -16.94 15.80 9.09
CA GLY A 68 -16.37 16.85 8.23
C GLY A 68 -14.93 16.58 7.77
N LEU A 69 -14.43 15.35 7.93
CA LEU A 69 -13.07 14.93 7.59
C LEU A 69 -12.99 14.47 6.13
N ALA A 70 -11.82 14.62 5.53
CA ALA A 70 -11.54 14.16 4.17
C ALA A 70 -11.58 12.62 4.06
N ASN A 71 -12.03 12.13 2.89
CA ASN A 71 -12.09 10.71 2.60
C ASN A 71 -10.69 10.08 2.61
N ALA A 72 -10.60 8.86 3.14
CA ALA A 72 -9.40 8.05 3.08
C ALA A 72 -9.53 6.96 2.00
N SER A 73 -8.57 6.94 1.07
CA SER A 73 -8.37 5.82 0.15
C SER A 73 -7.36 4.86 0.77
N ILE A 74 -7.84 3.71 1.26
CA ILE A 74 -6.98 2.61 1.73
C ILE A 74 -6.64 1.62 0.61
N THR A 75 -6.64 2.06 -0.65
CA THR A 75 -6.23 1.26 -1.80
C THR A 75 -4.71 1.16 -1.85
N ASN A 76 -4.18 -0.06 -1.81
CA ASN A 76 -2.78 -0.34 -2.09
C ASN A 76 -2.47 0.08 -3.54
N GLY A 77 -1.68 1.13 -3.72
CA GLY A 77 -1.16 1.53 -5.03
C GLY A 77 -1.86 2.70 -5.70
N SER A 78 -1.67 3.91 -5.19
CA SER A 78 -1.58 5.07 -6.06
C SER A 78 -0.15 5.07 -6.64
N ILE A 79 0.04 4.36 -7.74
CA ILE A 79 1.19 4.57 -8.64
C ILE A 79 0.73 5.70 -9.55
N GLY A 80 1.21 6.91 -9.25
CA GLY A 80 1.33 8.02 -10.18
C GLY A 80 2.79 8.43 -10.19
#